data_AF-A0A0L8FR21-F1
#
_entry.id   AF-A0A0L8FR21-F1
#
_cell.length_a   1.000
_cell.length_b   1.000
_cell.length_c   1.000
_cell.angle_alpha   90.00
_cell.angle_beta   90.00
_cell.angle_gamma   90.00
#
_symmetry.space_group_name_H-M   'P 1'
#
loop_
_entity.id
_entity.type
_entity.pdbx_description
1 polymer ?
#
loop_
_entity_poly.entity_id
_entity_poly.type
_entity_poly.pdbx_seq_one_letter_code
_entity_poly.pdbx_strand_id
1 'polypeptide(L)'
;MKVIKERTSYSGKEMRTDSQTPPMKPKKIIHTESTKLFSAPGLQIFDKVTQPPPEPEKQSLWDEINAETLTSIPVFPSNAFEEIAIWTKEGKYWTFPINNEAGWEEEINTGFHEHVFLQDLIADFPSKGPIRHFMELVITGLSLSPYLTVQQKKDHISWFKNYFEEKRHLLKEELALT
;
A
#
# COMPACT_ATOMS: atom_id res chain seq x y z
N MET A 1 45.88 -30.27 -7.46
CA MET A 1 44.99 -31.11 -8.29
C MET A 1 45.17 -30.73 -9.75
N LYS A 2 45.72 -31.63 -10.57
CA LYS A 2 45.93 -31.44 -12.02
C LYS A 2 44.69 -31.97 -12.75
N VAL A 3 44.03 -31.12 -13.53
CA VAL A 3 42.90 -31.52 -14.39
C VAL A 3 43.48 -32.13 -15.66
N ILE A 4 43.29 -33.44 -15.82
CA ILE A 4 43.64 -34.22 -17.00
C ILE A 4 42.55 -33.95 -18.05
N LYS A 5 42.93 -33.45 -19.23
CA LYS A 5 42.04 -33.34 -20.40
C LYS A 5 42.13 -34.64 -21.20
N GLU A 6 41.09 -35.45 -21.15
CA GLU A 6 40.93 -36.56 -22.08
C GLU A 6 40.32 -36.05 -23.40
N ARG A 7 41.04 -36.27 -24.50
CA ARG A 7 40.54 -36.08 -25.87
C ARG A 7 40.02 -37.42 -26.36
N THR A 8 38.72 -37.57 -26.47
CA THR A 8 38.10 -38.70 -27.18
C THR A 8 37.84 -38.30 -28.63
N SER A 9 38.65 -38.84 -29.53
CA SER A 9 38.49 -38.74 -30.98
C SER A 9 37.48 -39.77 -31.47
N TYR A 10 36.31 -39.34 -31.94
CA TYR A 10 35.38 -40.20 -32.65
C TYR A 10 35.62 -40.11 -34.16
N SER A 11 36.00 -41.25 -34.74
CA SER A 11 36.18 -41.49 -36.18
C SER A 11 34.82 -41.87 -36.79
N GLY A 12 34.15 -40.91 -37.43
CA GLY A 12 32.95 -41.16 -38.24
C GLY A 12 33.32 -41.52 -39.68
N LYS A 13 32.94 -42.73 -40.11
CA LYS A 13 33.12 -43.23 -41.48
C LYS A 13 32.21 -42.47 -42.45
N GLU A 14 32.78 -41.95 -43.54
CA GLU A 14 32.04 -41.32 -44.64
C GLU A 14 31.19 -42.36 -45.38
N MET A 15 29.88 -42.12 -45.46
CA MET A 15 29.01 -42.81 -46.43
C MET A 15 28.96 -41.99 -47.71
N ARG A 16 29.41 -42.59 -48.81
CA ARG A 16 29.25 -42.04 -50.17
C ARG A 16 27.81 -42.23 -50.60
N THR A 17 27.07 -41.14 -50.75
CA THR A 17 25.81 -41.13 -51.49
C THR A 17 26.07 -40.60 -52.89
N ASP A 18 26.09 -41.52 -53.84
CA ASP A 18 26.21 -41.23 -55.27
C ASP A 18 24.82 -40.85 -55.80
N SER A 19 24.56 -39.56 -55.97
CA SER A 19 23.48 -39.05 -56.81
C SER A 19 23.77 -37.59 -57.20
N GLN A 20 24.61 -37.43 -58.22
CA GLN A 20 24.76 -36.16 -58.93
C GLN A 20 23.42 -35.80 -59.59
N THR A 21 22.62 -35.00 -58.89
CA THR A 21 21.55 -34.22 -59.49
C THR A 21 22.17 -32.97 -60.11
N PRO A 22 21.83 -32.59 -61.37
CA PRO A 22 22.39 -31.40 -61.99
C PRO A 22 21.99 -30.17 -61.16
N PRO A 23 22.84 -29.13 -61.04
CA PRO A 23 22.48 -27.92 -60.33
C PRO A 23 21.32 -27.25 -61.06
N MET A 24 20.10 -27.41 -60.54
CA MET A 24 19.00 -26.52 -60.90
C MET A 24 19.42 -25.12 -60.46
N LYS A 25 19.71 -24.25 -61.43
CA LYS A 25 19.88 -22.82 -61.18
C LYS A 25 18.69 -22.38 -60.33
N PRO A 26 18.90 -21.65 -59.22
CA PRO A 26 17.79 -21.23 -58.39
C PRO A 26 16.82 -20.48 -59.29
N LYS A 27 15.59 -21.00 -59.40
CA LYS A 27 14.49 -20.25 -60.00
C LYS A 27 14.52 -18.92 -59.26
N LYS A 28 14.76 -17.81 -59.97
CA LYS A 28 14.69 -16.46 -59.38
C LYS A 28 13.34 -16.42 -58.67
N ILE A 29 13.35 -16.55 -57.33
CA ILE A 29 12.25 -16.09 -56.53
C ILE A 29 12.15 -14.64 -56.97
N ILE A 30 11.06 -14.29 -57.64
CA ILE A 30 10.77 -12.90 -57.92
C ILE A 30 10.74 -12.29 -56.53
N HIS A 31 11.84 -11.65 -56.15
CA HIS A 31 11.91 -10.84 -54.97
C HIS A 31 10.99 -9.69 -55.33
N THR A 32 9.71 -9.86 -55.00
CA THR A 32 8.77 -8.76 -54.90
C THR A 32 9.50 -7.76 -54.04
N GLU A 33 9.84 -6.63 -54.66
CA GLU A 33 10.60 -5.56 -54.04
C GLU A 33 10.11 -5.36 -52.61
N SER A 34 11.03 -5.31 -51.65
CA SER A 34 10.69 -5.08 -50.24
C SER A 34 10.02 -3.70 -50.12
N THR A 35 8.71 -3.65 -50.33
CA THR A 35 7.92 -2.45 -50.15
C THR A 35 7.83 -2.20 -48.66
N LYS A 36 8.37 -1.08 -48.21
CA LYS A 36 8.28 -0.66 -46.81
C LYS A 36 6.79 -0.54 -46.43
N LEU A 37 6.39 -1.21 -45.35
CA LEU A 37 5.00 -1.35 -44.90
C LEU A 37 4.25 -0.01 -44.77
N PHE A 38 4.96 1.08 -44.44
CA PHE A 38 4.40 2.41 -44.22
C PHE A 38 4.68 3.41 -45.36
N SER A 39 5.07 2.93 -46.55
CA SER A 39 5.39 3.81 -47.70
C SER A 39 4.17 4.23 -48.51
N ALA A 40 3.04 3.56 -48.35
CA ALA A 40 1.80 3.90 -49.04
C ALA A 40 1.14 5.13 -48.38
N PRO A 41 0.41 5.96 -49.14
CA PRO A 41 -0.40 7.03 -48.55
C PRO A 41 -1.45 6.41 -47.61
N GLY A 42 -1.49 6.89 -46.37
CA GLY A 42 -2.49 6.46 -45.38
C GLY A 42 -3.89 6.95 -45.72
N LEU A 43 -4.88 6.52 -44.93
CA LEU A 43 -6.24 7.06 -44.97
C LEU A 43 -6.17 8.55 -44.56
N GLN A 44 -6.20 9.46 -45.53
CA GLN A 44 -6.09 10.93 -45.36
C GLN A 44 -7.36 11.55 -44.74
N ILE A 45 -7.93 10.90 -43.73
CA ILE A 45 -9.18 11.31 -43.07
C ILE A 45 -8.89 12.25 -41.90
N PHE A 46 -7.72 12.11 -41.28
CA PHE A 46 -7.31 12.90 -40.12
C PHE A 46 -6.11 13.78 -40.46
N ASP A 47 -6.22 15.08 -40.14
CA ASP A 47 -5.12 16.02 -40.25
C ASP A 47 -4.07 15.78 -39.15
N LYS A 48 -2.82 16.15 -39.42
CA LYS A 48 -1.74 16.01 -38.45
C LYS A 48 -1.93 17.01 -37.30
N VAL A 49 -2.39 16.49 -36.17
CA VAL A 49 -2.47 17.23 -34.91
C VAL A 49 -1.06 17.59 -34.43
N THR A 50 -0.77 18.89 -34.26
CA THR A 50 0.55 19.40 -33.87
C THR A 50 0.68 19.62 -32.35
N GLN A 51 -0.44 19.66 -31.61
CA GLN A 51 -0.47 19.84 -30.16
C GLN A 51 -1.48 18.89 -29.51
N PRO A 52 -1.16 18.29 -28.36
CA PRO A 52 -2.11 17.43 -27.66
C PRO A 52 -3.33 18.25 -27.20
N PRO A 53 -4.54 17.67 -27.23
CA PRO A 53 -5.73 18.32 -26.70
C PRO A 53 -5.60 18.60 -25.20
N PRO A 54 -6.33 19.59 -24.66
CA PRO A 54 -6.33 19.87 -23.23
C PRO A 54 -6.87 18.68 -22.44
N GLU A 55 -6.26 18.39 -21.28
CA GLU A 55 -6.74 17.34 -20.38
C GLU A 55 -8.14 17.66 -19.86
N PRO A 56 -9.05 16.68 -19.81
CA PRO A 56 -10.39 16.89 -19.29
C PRO A 56 -10.35 17.18 -17.79
N GLU A 57 -11.19 18.12 -17.33
CA GLU A 57 -11.25 18.53 -15.91
C GLU A 57 -11.72 17.41 -14.95
N LYS A 58 -12.40 16.38 -15.48
CA LYS A 58 -12.90 15.24 -14.71
C LYS A 58 -12.72 13.96 -15.50
N GLN A 59 -12.11 12.96 -14.86
CA GLN A 59 -12.04 11.60 -15.39
C GLN A 59 -13.44 10.99 -15.36
N SER A 60 -13.86 10.40 -16.46
CA SER A 60 -15.10 9.64 -16.57
C SER A 60 -14.94 8.28 -15.89
N LEU A 61 -16.04 7.68 -15.42
CA LEU A 61 -16.04 6.28 -14.98
C LEU A 61 -15.47 5.34 -16.06
N TRP A 62 -15.69 5.66 -17.35
CA TRP A 62 -15.10 4.92 -18.46
C TRP A 62 -13.58 5.05 -18.53
N ASP A 63 -13.03 6.20 -18.15
CA ASP A 63 -11.59 6.42 -18.12
C ASP A 63 -10.95 5.65 -16.97
N GLU A 64 -11.62 5.59 -15.80
CA GLU A 64 -11.21 4.77 -14.65
C GLU A 64 -11.21 3.28 -15.00
N ILE A 65 -12.31 2.76 -15.57
CA ILE A 65 -12.40 1.36 -16.02
C ILE A 65 -11.33 1.06 -17.09
N ASN A 66 -11.10 2.00 -18.01
CA ASN A 66 -10.06 1.83 -19.02
C ASN A 66 -8.65 1.82 -18.38
N ALA A 67 -8.38 2.66 -17.39
CA ALA A 67 -7.12 2.65 -16.64
C ALA A 67 -6.93 1.35 -15.83
N GLU A 68 -7.99 0.85 -15.20
CA GLU A 68 -7.99 -0.43 -14.49
C GLU A 68 -7.75 -1.60 -15.44
N THR A 69 -8.38 -1.63 -16.61
CA THR A 69 -8.16 -2.70 -17.61
C THR A 69 -6.74 -2.70 -18.17
N LEU A 70 -6.13 -1.53 -18.37
CA LEU A 70 -4.72 -1.40 -18.73
C LEU A 70 -3.78 -1.92 -17.62
N THR A 71 -4.15 -1.71 -16.35
CA THR A 71 -3.31 -2.09 -15.19
C THR A 71 -3.49 -3.56 -14.78
N SER A 72 -4.68 -4.13 -15.01
CA SER A 72 -5.07 -5.49 -14.60
C SER A 72 -4.62 -6.61 -15.53
N ILE A 73 -3.83 -6.30 -16.56
CA ILE A 73 -3.20 -7.32 -17.40
C ILE A 73 -2.35 -8.21 -16.47
N PRO A 74 -2.70 -9.50 -16.27
CA PRO A 74 -2.07 -10.32 -15.25
C PRO A 74 -0.63 -10.63 -15.63
N VAL A 75 0.31 -9.88 -15.05
CA VAL A 75 1.73 -10.21 -15.09
C VAL A 75 1.99 -11.18 -13.96
N PHE A 76 2.25 -12.44 -14.29
CA PHE A 76 2.81 -13.36 -13.30
C PHE A 76 4.18 -12.82 -12.88
N PRO A 77 4.49 -12.75 -11.57
CA PRO A 77 5.77 -12.25 -11.13
C PRO A 77 6.89 -13.09 -11.76
N SER A 78 7.79 -12.43 -12.47
CA SER A 78 8.92 -13.07 -13.13
C SER A 78 10.01 -13.48 -12.14
N ASN A 79 10.04 -12.85 -10.96
CA ASN A 79 11.04 -13.05 -9.92
C ASN A 79 10.42 -12.93 -8.52
N ALA A 80 11.04 -13.56 -7.52
CA ALA A 80 10.65 -13.49 -6.11
C ALA A 80 10.65 -12.04 -5.57
N PHE A 81 11.56 -11.18 -6.02
CA PHE A 81 11.55 -9.76 -5.61
C PHE A 81 10.31 -9.02 -6.11
N GLU A 82 9.82 -9.38 -7.29
CA GLU A 82 8.58 -8.81 -7.84
C GLU A 82 7.37 -9.29 -7.06
N GLU A 83 7.33 -10.58 -6.69
CA GLU A 83 6.31 -11.14 -5.82
C GLU A 83 6.27 -10.43 -4.45
N ILE A 84 7.43 -10.23 -3.82
CA ILE A 84 7.54 -9.49 -2.56
C ILE A 84 7.06 -8.04 -2.75
N ALA A 85 7.46 -7.38 -3.83
CA ALA A 85 7.02 -6.01 -4.12
C ALA A 85 5.50 -5.92 -4.33
N ILE A 86 4.89 -6.90 -5.01
CA ILE A 86 3.44 -7.00 -5.16
C ILE A 86 2.79 -7.17 -3.77
N TRP A 87 3.27 -8.10 -2.95
CA TRP A 87 2.73 -8.33 -1.61
C TRP A 87 2.90 -7.14 -0.66
N THR A 88 3.99 -6.37 -0.79
CA THR A 88 4.16 -5.11 -0.05
C THR A 88 3.15 -4.06 -0.49
N LYS A 89 2.87 -3.92 -1.80
CA LYS A 89 1.83 -3.01 -2.30
C LYS A 89 0.42 -3.43 -1.87
N GLU A 90 0.17 -4.73 -1.81
CA GLU A 90 -1.09 -5.30 -1.33
C GLU A 90 -1.24 -5.25 0.21
N GLY A 91 -0.18 -4.88 0.95
CA GLY A 91 -0.18 -4.85 2.42
C GLY A 91 -0.11 -6.21 3.11
N LYS A 92 0.17 -7.30 2.35
CA LYS A 92 0.38 -8.65 2.90
C LYS A 92 1.74 -8.81 3.56
N TYR A 93 2.72 -8.07 3.07
CA TYR A 93 4.09 -8.07 3.60
C TYR A 93 4.35 -6.84 4.47
N TRP A 94 5.23 -6.98 5.45
CA TRP A 94 5.67 -5.85 6.27
C TRP A 94 6.42 -4.82 5.42
N THR A 95 6.23 -3.54 5.74
CA THR A 95 7.00 -2.45 5.16
C THR A 95 8.34 -2.32 5.90
N PHE A 96 9.40 -2.03 5.16
CA PHE A 96 10.75 -1.90 5.69
C PHE A 96 11.22 -0.43 5.63
N PRO A 97 11.99 0.05 6.63
CA PRO A 97 12.39 -0.65 7.86
C PRO A 97 11.21 -0.94 8.79
N ILE A 98 11.29 -2.05 9.54
CA ILE A 98 10.20 -2.51 10.42
C ILE A 98 9.93 -1.44 11.49
N ASN A 99 8.70 -0.94 11.51
CA ASN A 99 8.20 -0.05 12.56
C ASN A 99 7.16 -0.81 13.40
N ASN A 100 7.39 -0.92 14.70
CA ASN A 100 6.48 -1.60 15.63
C ASN A 100 5.15 -0.86 15.81
N GLU A 101 5.10 0.43 15.47
CA GLU A 101 3.90 1.29 15.59
C GLU A 101 3.15 1.41 14.24
N ALA A 102 3.52 0.61 13.24
CA ALA A 102 2.85 0.61 11.94
C ALA A 102 1.37 0.23 12.07
N GLY A 103 0.48 1.09 11.56
CA GLY A 103 -0.98 0.91 11.63
C GLY A 103 -1.67 1.61 12.81
N TRP A 104 -0.94 2.37 13.64
CA TRP A 104 -1.49 3.14 14.76
C TRP A 104 -1.61 4.63 14.42
N GLU A 105 -2.30 4.95 13.32
CA GLU A 105 -2.32 6.31 12.74
C GLU A 105 -2.99 7.36 13.64
N GLU A 106 -4.05 7.00 14.36
CA GLU A 106 -4.80 7.90 15.23
C GLU A 106 -3.96 8.42 16.40
N GLU A 107 -3.16 7.55 17.00
CA GLU A 107 -2.31 7.87 18.16
C GLU A 107 -1.02 8.59 17.75
N ILE A 108 -0.47 8.30 16.56
CA ILE A 108 0.72 9.00 16.04
C ILE A 108 0.46 10.51 15.87
N ASN A 109 -0.76 10.88 15.48
CA ASN A 109 -1.13 12.28 15.32
C ASN A 109 -1.40 12.99 16.66
N THR A 110 -1.54 12.22 17.75
CA THR A 110 -1.88 12.74 19.06
C THR A 110 -0.63 13.04 19.87
N GLY A 111 -0.55 14.26 20.41
CA GLY A 111 0.62 14.67 21.21
C GLY A 111 0.62 14.05 22.61
N PHE A 112 1.80 13.80 23.17
CA PHE A 112 1.94 13.25 24.53
C PHE A 112 1.22 14.09 25.61
N HIS A 113 1.14 15.40 25.40
CA HIS A 113 0.50 16.35 26.31
C HIS A 113 -0.99 16.04 26.50
N GLU A 114 -1.67 15.46 25.50
CA GLU A 114 -3.07 15.05 25.61
C GLU A 114 -3.24 13.79 26.48
N HIS A 115 -2.26 12.90 26.52
CA HIS A 115 -2.30 11.71 27.38
C HIS A 115 -1.93 12.01 28.83
N VAL A 116 -1.03 12.97 29.05
CA VAL A 116 -0.46 13.29 30.36
C VAL A 116 -1.27 14.37 31.08
N PHE A 117 -1.66 15.44 30.39
CA PHE A 117 -2.34 16.59 30.98
C PHE A 117 -3.85 16.49 30.80
N LEU A 118 -4.48 15.67 31.62
CA LEU A 118 -5.94 15.50 31.63
C LEU A 118 -6.65 16.43 32.63
N GLN A 119 -5.90 17.31 33.31
CA GLN A 119 -6.40 18.14 34.42
C GLN A 119 -7.57 19.04 34.02
N ASP A 120 -7.57 19.50 32.77
CA ASP A 120 -8.60 20.39 32.21
C ASP A 120 -9.98 19.70 32.19
N LEU A 121 -10.02 18.37 32.08
CA LEU A 121 -11.26 17.60 32.05
C LEU A 121 -11.96 17.52 33.42
N ILE A 122 -11.24 17.81 34.53
CA ILE A 122 -11.79 17.89 35.89
C ILE A 122 -12.30 19.31 36.22
N ALA A 123 -12.26 20.28 35.29
CA ALA A 123 -12.74 21.64 35.58
C ALA A 123 -14.21 21.67 36.07
N ASP A 124 -15.03 20.73 35.59
CA ASP A 124 -16.47 20.65 35.90
C ASP A 124 -16.78 20.02 37.27
N PHE A 125 -15.80 19.38 37.92
CA PHE A 125 -16.00 18.79 39.25
C PHE A 125 -15.75 19.83 40.35
N PRO A 126 -16.33 19.65 41.55
CA PRO A 126 -16.09 20.54 42.69
C PRO A 126 -14.59 20.77 42.93
N SER A 127 -14.17 22.03 43.11
CA SER A 127 -12.75 22.38 43.29
C SER A 127 -12.15 21.86 44.60
N LYS A 128 -12.98 21.53 45.58
CA LYS A 128 -12.58 21.00 46.90
C LYS A 128 -13.50 19.85 47.29
N GLY A 129 -12.94 18.87 47.99
CA GLY A 129 -13.69 17.78 48.61
C GLY A 129 -13.19 16.38 48.22
N PRO A 130 -13.77 15.32 48.80
CA PRO A 130 -13.35 13.94 48.56
C PRO A 130 -13.49 13.51 47.09
N ILE A 131 -14.52 14.00 46.40
CA ILE A 131 -14.75 13.73 44.97
C ILE A 131 -13.59 14.28 44.13
N ARG A 132 -13.09 15.47 44.47
CA ARG A 132 -11.96 16.08 43.77
C ARG A 132 -10.69 15.23 43.94
N HIS A 133 -10.39 14.85 45.17
CA HIS A 133 -9.23 14.01 45.48
C HIS A 133 -9.30 12.65 44.78
N PHE A 134 -10.49 12.03 44.75
CA PHE A 134 -10.72 10.79 44.01
C PHE A 134 -10.48 10.97 42.49
N MET A 135 -11.03 12.03 41.89
CA MET A 135 -10.84 12.29 40.46
C MET A 135 -9.39 12.63 40.10
N GLU A 136 -8.65 13.29 40.99
CA GLU A 136 -7.21 13.51 40.84
C GLU A 136 -6.47 12.17 40.78
N LEU A 137 -6.79 11.22 41.67
CA LEU A 137 -6.23 9.87 41.62
C LEU A 137 -6.58 9.14 40.32
N VAL A 138 -7.84 9.19 39.89
CA VAL A 138 -8.27 8.60 38.60
C VAL A 138 -7.46 9.17 37.45
N ILE A 139 -7.28 10.48 37.39
CA ILE A 139 -6.50 11.12 36.33
C ILE A 139 -5.03 10.74 36.39
N THR A 140 -4.42 10.70 37.58
CA THR A 140 -3.03 10.20 37.70
C THR A 140 -2.89 8.75 37.25
N GLY A 141 -3.92 7.91 37.46
CA GLY A 141 -3.95 6.54 36.94
C GLY A 141 -4.09 6.50 35.41
N LEU A 142 -4.96 7.34 34.84
CA LEU A 142 -5.16 7.42 33.39
C LEU A 142 -3.94 8.00 32.67
N SER A 143 -3.22 8.94 33.27
CA SER A 143 -2.02 9.54 32.65
C SER A 143 -0.86 8.54 32.55
N LEU A 144 -0.77 7.61 33.50
CA LEU A 144 0.23 6.54 33.51
C LEU A 144 -0.12 5.36 32.61
N SER A 145 -1.33 5.30 32.04
CA SER A 145 -1.77 4.18 31.19
C SER A 145 -1.31 4.37 29.73
N PRO A 146 -0.46 3.46 29.19
CA PRO A 146 -0.04 3.48 27.79
C PRO A 146 -0.99 2.71 26.85
N TYR A 147 -1.94 1.94 27.40
CA TYR A 147 -2.81 1.06 26.62
C TYR A 147 -4.14 1.71 26.22
N LEU A 148 -4.42 2.91 26.73
CA LEU A 148 -5.68 3.62 26.52
C LEU A 148 -5.48 4.80 25.58
N THR A 149 -6.38 4.92 24.61
CA THR A 149 -6.45 6.07 23.70
C THR A 149 -6.92 7.32 24.46
N VAL A 150 -6.64 8.51 23.92
CA VAL A 150 -7.13 9.77 24.51
C VAL A 150 -8.66 9.76 24.59
N GLN A 151 -9.33 9.25 23.57
CA GLN A 151 -10.79 9.18 23.55
C GLN A 151 -11.33 8.30 24.68
N GLN A 152 -10.75 7.12 24.88
CA GLN A 152 -11.12 6.24 25.99
C GLN A 152 -10.91 6.92 27.35
N LYS A 153 -9.81 7.66 27.52
CA LYS A 153 -9.55 8.43 28.76
C LYS A 153 -10.63 9.50 29.00
N LYS A 154 -11.05 10.22 27.95
CA LYS A 154 -12.15 11.19 27.99
C LYS A 154 -13.48 10.52 28.35
N ASP A 155 -13.76 9.35 27.76
CA ASP A 155 -14.97 8.58 28.01
C ASP A 155 -15.03 8.04 29.46
N HIS A 156 -13.89 7.63 30.01
CA HIS A 156 -13.80 7.25 31.42
C HIS A 156 -14.19 8.41 32.35
N ILE A 157 -13.72 9.62 32.06
CA ILE A 157 -14.03 10.81 32.87
C ILE A 157 -15.49 11.22 32.70
N SER A 158 -16.04 11.16 31.48
CA SER A 158 -17.45 11.48 31.23
C SER A 158 -18.39 10.49 31.92
N TRP A 159 -18.01 9.22 32.01
CA TRP A 159 -18.74 8.22 32.78
C TRP A 159 -18.85 8.60 34.26
N PHE A 160 -17.74 9.06 34.88
CA PHE A 160 -17.78 9.52 36.28
C PHE A 160 -18.69 10.73 36.47
N LYS A 161 -18.74 11.66 35.51
CA LYS A 161 -19.65 12.81 35.57
C LYS A 161 -21.10 12.34 35.68
N ASN A 162 -21.53 11.49 34.75
CA ASN A 162 -22.89 10.95 34.72
C ASN A 162 -23.20 10.17 36.01
N TYR A 163 -22.25 9.35 36.48
CA TYR A 163 -22.40 8.57 37.70
C TYR A 163 -22.64 9.44 38.95
N PHE A 164 -21.89 10.54 39.11
CA PHE A 164 -22.09 11.44 40.24
C PHE A 164 -23.38 12.26 40.12
N GLU A 165 -23.83 12.56 38.90
CA GLU A 165 -25.12 13.21 38.67
C GLU A 165 -26.30 12.32 39.09
N GLU A 166 -26.29 11.05 38.68
CA GLU A 166 -27.32 10.08 39.07
C GLU A 166 -27.36 9.86 40.60
N LYS A 167 -26.19 9.82 41.24
CA LYS A 167 -26.06 9.57 42.68
C LYS A 167 -26.03 10.84 43.55
N ARG A 168 -26.42 12.00 43.00
CA ARG A 168 -26.46 13.26 43.77
C ARG A 168 -27.25 13.19 45.07
N HIS A 169 -28.31 12.38 45.11
CA HIS A 169 -29.12 12.21 46.32
C HIS A 169 -28.31 11.58 47.48
N LEU A 170 -27.54 10.53 47.21
CA LEU A 170 -26.66 9.88 48.20
C LEU A 170 -25.51 10.80 48.62
N LEU A 171 -24.95 11.55 47.68
CA LEU A 171 -23.85 12.47 47.97
C LEU A 171 -24.29 13.60 48.91
N LYS A 172 -25.54 14.06 48.83
CA LYS A 172 -26.07 15.06 49.76
C LYS A 172 -26.25 14.51 51.18
N GLU A 173 -26.60 13.23 51.28
CA GLU A 173 -26.84 12.55 52.56
C GLU A 173 -25.53 12.21 53.29
N GLU A 174 -24.55 11.64 52.58
CA GLU A 174 -23.30 11.14 53.16
C GLU A 174 -22.19 12.20 53.26
N LEU A 175 -22.08 13.11 52.29
CA LEU A 175 -20.95 14.04 52.19
C LEU A 175 -21.27 15.46 52.69
N ALA A 176 -22.49 15.69 53.23
CA ALA A 176 -22.92 16.96 53.81
C ALA A 176 -22.49 18.20 52.99
N LEU A 177 -22.54 18.09 51.66
CA LEU A 177 -22.25 19.20 50.74
C LEU A 177 -23.42 20.19 50.84
N THR A 178 -23.24 21.19 51.69
CA THR A 178 -24.10 22.38 51.78
C THR A 178 -23.72 23.36 50.68
#